data_AF-A0A2S4RRC2-F1
#
_entry.id   AF-A0A2S4RRC2-F1
#
_cell.length_a   1.000
_cell.length_b   1.000
_cell.length_c   1.000
_cell.angle_alpha   90.00
_cell.angle_beta   90.00
_cell.angle_gamma   90.00
#
_symmetry.space_group_name_H-M   'P 1'
#
loop_
_entity.id
_entity.type
_entity.pdbx_description
1 polymer ?
#
loop_
_entity_poly.entity_id
_entity_poly.type
_entity_poly.pdbx_seq_one_letter_code
_entity_poly.pdbx_strand_id
1 'polypeptide(L)'
;MQTLELEASLSDGAKKKIQEGSWRFIGATVQDTTTGKIVANLKTVEKKADTGYTPALFVALENEICISQQLISAQIRDEFRSLKGSIAEGIRQIVDKVDFQTEITLGQLIGEINHFFLQCDHLKSGELKRAETILHTGGVLAARLAGMTDVLIRDYLGNVRVTMSSGTISYKQYQALGPDSHERRWGKVTVLTYPDLLTTQVKRFIPALTEIINRLNIISVCFYHELYMGYQDSLSALRAHLKQLLDQLVNGVPVDNREFDDYAQRVFGKDDQRRWIHDNEADRLAEHYETFSRNNLGARNFRQISYRPSDRDLVRSVREVLNMIDSIDNLLLRAEDLENGSLLDTESVALLRENTFPLRQNRPLLPDDK
;
A
#
# COMPACT_ATOMS: atom_id res chain seq x y z
N MET A 1 63.17 35.56 -1.62
CA MET A 1 63.04 34.36 -2.46
C MET A 1 61.68 33.77 -2.20
N GLN A 2 60.76 33.87 -3.16
CA GLN A 2 59.45 33.23 -3.04
C GLN A 2 59.62 31.74 -3.38
N THR A 3 59.44 30.90 -2.38
CA THR A 3 59.30 29.45 -2.53
C THR A 3 58.01 29.19 -3.29
N LEU A 4 58.10 28.90 -4.58
CA LEU A 4 57.03 28.26 -5.33
C LEU A 4 56.96 26.81 -4.85
N GLU A 5 56.04 26.53 -3.93
CA GLU A 5 55.63 25.16 -3.63
C GLU A 5 54.88 24.61 -4.85
N LEU A 6 55.66 24.07 -5.79
CA LEU A 6 55.16 23.26 -6.89
C LEU A 6 54.92 21.84 -6.34
N GLU A 7 53.67 21.51 -6.01
CA GLU A 7 53.22 20.12 -5.83
C GLU A 7 53.21 19.39 -7.19
N ALA A 8 54.38 19.25 -7.81
CA ALA A 8 54.55 18.39 -8.97
C ALA A 8 54.61 16.94 -8.48
N SER A 9 53.58 16.15 -8.76
CA SER A 9 53.62 14.69 -8.55
C SER A 9 54.56 14.06 -9.59
N LEU A 10 55.85 14.05 -9.26
CA LEU A 10 56.89 13.37 -10.05
C LEU A 10 56.96 11.90 -9.63
N SER A 11 57.26 11.01 -10.57
CA SER A 11 57.54 9.61 -10.25
C SER A 11 58.78 9.52 -9.35
N ASP A 12 58.86 8.49 -8.51
CA ASP A 12 59.96 8.37 -7.54
C ASP A 12 61.33 8.25 -8.23
N GLY A 13 61.39 7.67 -9.43
CA GLY A 13 62.59 7.66 -10.27
C GLY A 13 63.02 9.06 -10.71
N ALA A 14 62.09 9.94 -11.10
CA ALA A 14 62.39 11.31 -11.48
C ALA A 14 62.81 12.17 -10.28
N LYS A 15 62.12 12.00 -9.13
CA LYS A 15 62.50 12.65 -7.86
C LYS A 15 63.93 12.28 -7.45
N LYS A 16 64.28 10.99 -7.55
CA LYS A 16 65.60 10.49 -7.21
C LYS A 16 66.69 11.08 -8.11
N LYS A 17 66.46 11.14 -9.43
CA LYS A 17 67.40 11.76 -10.38
C LYS A 17 67.63 13.26 -10.14
N ILE A 18 66.60 13.97 -9.68
CA ILE A 18 66.72 15.39 -9.32
C ILE A 18 67.46 15.57 -7.99
N GLN A 19 67.13 14.76 -6.98
CA GLN A 19 67.82 14.78 -5.68
C GLN A 19 69.30 14.44 -5.81
N GLU A 20 69.64 13.53 -6.71
CA GLU A 20 71.02 13.13 -7.04
C GLU A 20 71.73 14.15 -7.96
N GLY A 21 71.04 15.23 -8.39
CA GLY A 21 71.62 16.31 -9.18
C GLY A 21 71.83 16.00 -10.67
N SER A 22 71.48 14.78 -11.11
CA SER A 22 71.57 14.36 -12.51
C SER A 22 70.57 15.11 -13.41
N TRP A 23 69.43 15.54 -12.86
CA TRP A 23 68.45 16.39 -13.53
C TRP A 23 68.23 17.68 -12.74
N ARG A 24 68.07 18.82 -13.44
CA ARG A 24 67.80 20.12 -12.82
C ARG A 24 66.61 20.83 -13.44
N PHE A 25 65.95 21.67 -12.64
CA PHE A 25 64.89 22.56 -13.13
C PHE A 25 65.48 23.82 -13.76
N ILE A 26 65.00 24.18 -14.95
CA ILE A 26 65.23 25.47 -15.59
C ILE A 26 63.87 26.05 -15.99
N GLY A 27 63.35 26.96 -15.16
CA GLY A 27 62.01 27.51 -15.35
C GLY A 27 60.95 26.41 -15.37
N ALA A 28 60.15 26.36 -16.43
CA ALA A 28 59.11 25.34 -16.66
C ALA A 28 59.63 24.10 -17.40
N THR A 29 60.93 23.83 -17.39
CA THR A 29 61.53 22.67 -18.08
C THR A 29 62.50 21.93 -17.16
N VAL A 30 62.63 20.62 -17.38
CA VAL A 30 63.61 19.77 -16.68
C VAL A 30 64.71 19.42 -17.68
N GLN A 31 65.95 19.67 -17.30
CA GLN A 31 67.13 19.43 -18.12
C GLN A 31 68.02 18.38 -17.46
N ASP A 32 68.50 17.43 -18.24
CA ASP A 32 69.57 16.52 -17.83
C ASP A 32 70.88 17.31 -17.74
N THR A 33 71.51 17.32 -16.57
CA THR A 33 72.72 18.13 -16.32
C THR A 33 73.96 17.59 -17.02
N THR A 34 73.95 16.31 -17.39
CA THR A 34 75.11 15.64 -18.01
C THR A 34 75.10 15.84 -19.51
N THR A 35 73.93 15.74 -20.15
CA THR A 35 73.79 15.83 -21.61
C THR A 35 73.31 17.20 -22.09
N GLY A 36 72.83 18.06 -21.18
CA GLY A 36 72.26 19.36 -21.52
C GLY A 36 70.92 19.29 -22.27
N LYS A 37 70.36 18.09 -22.48
CA LYS A 37 69.07 17.92 -23.17
C LYS A 37 67.90 18.23 -22.25
N ILE A 38 66.89 18.90 -22.79
CA ILE A 38 65.60 19.06 -22.11
C ILE A 38 64.91 17.70 -22.13
N VAL A 39 64.67 17.14 -20.95
CA VAL A 39 64.06 15.81 -20.77
C VAL A 39 62.56 15.89 -20.47
N ALA A 40 62.06 17.06 -20.05
CA ALA A 40 60.64 17.28 -19.85
C ALA A 40 60.27 18.77 -19.93
N ASN A 41 59.06 19.08 -20.41
CA ASN A 41 58.43 20.39 -20.25
C ASN A 41 57.33 20.28 -19.20
N LEU A 42 57.42 21.07 -18.13
CA LEU A 42 56.39 21.22 -17.11
C LEU A 42 55.32 22.16 -17.66
N LYS A 43 54.19 21.63 -18.13
CA LYS A 43 53.03 22.46 -18.45
C LYS A 43 52.36 22.90 -17.15
N THR A 44 52.40 24.19 -16.85
CA THR A 44 51.54 24.79 -15.83
C THR A 44 50.09 24.65 -16.31
N VAL A 45 49.27 23.92 -15.57
CA VAL A 45 47.82 23.89 -15.82
C VAL A 45 47.20 24.97 -14.95
N GLU A 46 46.87 26.09 -15.56
CA GLU A 46 46.03 27.09 -14.90
C GLU A 46 44.64 26.50 -14.70
N LYS A 47 44.27 26.25 -13.44
CA LYS A 47 42.90 25.91 -13.06
C LYS A 47 42.03 27.15 -13.32
N LYS A 48 41.29 27.17 -14.43
CA LYS A 48 40.23 28.17 -14.62
C LYS A 48 39.18 27.96 -13.52
N ALA A 49 38.78 29.03 -12.86
CA ALA A 49 37.90 28.98 -11.68
C ALA A 49 36.56 28.28 -11.94
N ASP A 50 36.10 28.21 -13.20
CA ASP A 50 34.75 27.74 -13.56
C ASP A 50 34.71 26.45 -14.39
N THR A 51 35.82 25.73 -14.56
CA THR A 51 35.78 24.45 -15.28
C THR A 51 35.60 23.30 -14.30
N GLY A 52 34.40 22.70 -14.25
CA GLY A 52 34.08 21.54 -13.40
C GLY A 52 34.83 20.24 -13.73
N TYR A 53 35.83 20.28 -14.60
CA TYR A 53 36.70 19.17 -14.96
C TYR A 53 38.17 19.56 -14.78
N THR A 54 38.98 18.62 -14.32
CA THR A 54 40.45 18.76 -14.42
C THR A 54 40.85 18.56 -15.89
N PRO A 55 41.71 19.42 -16.48
CA PRO A 55 42.20 19.21 -17.83
C PRO A 55 42.94 17.87 -17.91
N ALA A 56 42.66 17.05 -18.93
CA ALA A 56 43.37 15.80 -19.16
C ALA A 56 44.84 16.09 -19.48
N LEU A 57 45.73 15.81 -18.53
CA LEU A 57 47.18 15.93 -18.69
C LEU A 57 47.73 14.58 -19.16
N PHE A 58 47.87 14.42 -20.48
CA PHE A 58 48.78 13.43 -21.04
C PHE A 58 50.13 14.11 -21.23
N VAL A 59 51.16 13.63 -20.53
CA VAL A 59 52.55 14.04 -20.77
C VAL A 59 53.35 12.78 -21.07
N ALA A 60 53.89 12.70 -22.29
CA ALA A 60 54.77 11.62 -22.69
C ALA A 60 56.20 11.94 -22.25
N LEU A 61 56.83 11.01 -21.52
CA LEU A 61 58.25 11.05 -21.18
C LEU A 61 58.88 9.79 -21.78
N GLU A 62 59.46 9.92 -22.99
CA GLU A 62 60.09 8.88 -23.83
C GLU A 62 59.56 7.43 -23.68
N ASN A 63 59.80 6.72 -22.55
CA ASN A 63 59.38 5.33 -22.32
C ASN A 63 58.19 5.13 -21.34
N GLU A 64 57.57 6.18 -20.81
CA GLU A 64 56.41 6.06 -19.91
C GLU A 64 55.31 7.09 -20.25
N ILE A 65 54.05 6.64 -20.16
CA ILE A 65 52.86 7.51 -20.21
C ILE A 65 52.38 7.71 -18.78
N CYS A 66 52.55 8.93 -18.25
CA CYS A 66 51.97 9.29 -16.96
C CYS A 66 50.51 9.70 -17.15
N ILE A 67 49.60 9.02 -16.46
CA ILE A 67 48.15 9.29 -16.50
C ILE A 67 47.74 10.07 -15.25
N SER A 68 47.20 11.27 -15.43
CA SER A 68 46.38 11.93 -14.41
C SER A 68 45.00 11.25 -14.39
N GLN A 69 44.68 10.54 -13.30
CA GLN A 69 43.36 9.92 -13.11
C GLN A 69 42.24 10.95 -13.33
N GLN A 70 41.23 10.61 -14.15
CA GLN A 70 39.99 11.38 -14.24
C GLN A 70 39.32 11.44 -12.87
N LEU A 71 39.40 12.59 -12.21
CA LEU A 71 38.62 12.87 -11.00
C LEU A 71 37.46 13.78 -11.42
N ILE A 72 36.23 13.26 -11.37
CA ILE A 72 35.03 14.11 -11.38
C ILE A 72 35.23 15.17 -10.29
N SER A 73 35.10 16.46 -10.63
CA SER A 73 35.30 17.55 -9.67
C SER A 73 34.47 17.29 -8.41
N ALA A 74 35.09 17.49 -7.25
CA ALA A 74 34.41 17.40 -5.96
C ALA A 74 33.15 18.29 -5.95
N GLN A 75 33.21 19.45 -6.60
CA GLN A 75 32.09 20.37 -6.76
C GLN A 75 30.92 19.75 -7.53
N ILE A 76 31.16 19.10 -8.67
CA ILE A 76 30.11 18.39 -9.42
C ILE A 76 29.53 17.24 -8.58
N ARG A 77 30.37 16.51 -7.84
CA ARG A 77 29.91 15.43 -6.94
C ARG A 77 29.05 15.98 -5.81
N ASP A 78 29.41 17.12 -5.23
CA ASP A 78 28.68 17.75 -4.15
C ASP A 78 27.39 18.41 -4.65
N GLU A 79 27.38 18.97 -5.86
CA GLU A 79 26.17 19.43 -6.56
C GLU A 79 25.20 18.27 -6.81
N PHE A 80 25.67 17.13 -7.31
CA PHE A 80 24.82 15.95 -7.51
C PHE A 80 24.33 15.34 -6.18
N ARG A 81 25.14 15.36 -5.11
CA ARG A 81 24.70 14.94 -3.76
C ARG A 81 23.66 15.89 -3.18
N SER A 82 23.86 17.20 -3.33
CA SER A 82 22.92 18.25 -2.93
C SER A 82 21.61 18.13 -3.71
N LEU A 83 21.68 17.91 -5.02
CA LEU A 83 20.52 17.67 -5.88
C LEU A 83 19.77 16.40 -5.45
N LYS A 84 20.47 15.30 -5.16
CA LYS A 84 19.85 14.07 -4.64
C LYS A 84 19.15 14.30 -3.29
N GLY A 85 19.77 15.07 -2.39
CA GLY A 85 19.17 15.47 -1.12
C GLY A 85 17.93 16.34 -1.30
N SER A 86 18.00 17.34 -2.18
CA SER A 86 16.89 18.24 -2.52
C SER A 86 15.73 17.51 -3.20
N ILE A 87 16.00 16.56 -4.08
CA ILE A 87 14.97 15.72 -4.72
C ILE A 87 14.33 14.79 -3.69
N ALA A 88 15.11 14.14 -2.83
CA ALA A 88 14.57 13.25 -1.80
C ALA A 88 13.70 14.02 -0.80
N GLU A 89 14.14 15.21 -0.37
CA GLU A 89 13.36 16.11 0.49
C GLU A 89 12.10 16.62 -0.21
N GLY A 90 12.20 17.00 -1.49
CA GLY A 90 11.05 17.42 -2.29
C GLY A 90 10.01 16.31 -2.47
N ILE A 91 10.46 15.07 -2.73
CA ILE A 91 9.57 13.89 -2.80
C ILE A 91 8.89 13.65 -1.45
N ARG A 92 9.64 13.72 -0.35
CA ARG A 92 9.07 13.55 0.99
C ARG A 92 8.02 14.60 1.29
N GLN A 93 8.28 15.87 0.99
CA GLN A 93 7.30 16.96 1.18
C GLN A 93 6.03 16.77 0.33
N ILE A 94 6.16 16.18 -0.86
CA ILE A 94 4.99 15.82 -1.69
C ILE A 94 4.19 14.70 -1.02
N VAL A 95 4.86 13.64 -0.56
CA VAL A 95 4.23 12.52 0.16
C VAL A 95 3.48 13.05 1.39
N ASP A 96 4.14 13.83 2.24
CA ASP A 96 3.55 14.41 3.45
C ASP A 96 2.30 15.26 3.14
N LYS A 97 2.33 16.04 2.05
CA LYS A 97 1.17 16.84 1.59
C LYS A 97 0.02 15.98 1.07
N VAL A 98 0.34 14.92 0.32
CA VAL A 98 -0.67 13.97 -0.20
C VAL A 98 -1.32 13.22 0.95
N ASP A 99 -0.54 12.77 1.93
CA ASP A 99 -1.05 12.08 3.12
C ASP A 99 -1.98 13.01 3.91
N PHE A 100 -1.55 14.26 4.18
CA PHE A 100 -2.39 15.24 4.86
C PHE A 100 -3.69 15.56 4.11
N GLN A 101 -3.65 15.74 2.80
CA GLN A 101 -4.87 15.95 1.99
C GLN A 101 -5.79 14.72 2.05
N THR A 102 -5.21 13.52 1.99
CA THR A 102 -5.96 12.28 2.09
C THR A 102 -6.67 12.17 3.44
N GLU A 103 -5.98 12.49 4.54
CA GLU A 103 -6.58 12.51 5.88
C GLU A 103 -7.75 13.50 5.99
N ILE A 104 -7.60 14.72 5.44
CA ILE A 104 -8.69 15.70 5.41
C ILE A 104 -9.90 15.16 4.64
N THR A 105 -9.68 14.63 3.44
CA THR A 105 -10.77 14.12 2.60
C THR A 105 -11.47 12.93 3.27
N LEU A 106 -10.72 12.03 3.91
CA LEU A 106 -11.30 10.93 4.68
C LEU A 106 -12.08 11.43 5.90
N GLY A 107 -11.58 12.45 6.60
CA GLY A 107 -12.29 13.09 7.71
C GLY A 107 -13.62 13.71 7.28
N GLN A 108 -13.64 14.39 6.14
CA GLN A 108 -14.86 14.95 5.53
C GLN A 108 -15.85 13.84 5.17
N LEU A 109 -15.39 12.77 4.52
CA LEU A 109 -16.21 11.62 4.17
C LEU A 109 -16.84 10.96 5.40
N ILE A 110 -16.09 10.79 6.49
CA ILE A 110 -16.61 10.28 7.77
C ILE A 110 -17.68 11.22 8.33
N GLY A 111 -17.46 12.54 8.26
CA GLY A 111 -18.44 13.55 8.66
C GLY A 111 -19.75 13.44 7.88
N GLU A 112 -19.67 13.25 6.56
CA GLU A 112 -20.83 13.07 5.68
C GLU A 112 -21.59 11.76 5.97
N ILE A 113 -20.88 10.66 6.22
CA ILE A 113 -21.49 9.38 6.63
C ILE A 113 -22.26 9.54 7.95
N ASN A 114 -21.64 10.14 8.95
CA ASN A 114 -22.30 10.38 10.24
C ASN A 114 -23.49 11.32 10.09
N HIS A 115 -23.37 12.35 9.24
CA HIS A 115 -24.49 13.24 8.95
C HIS A 115 -25.67 12.51 8.30
N PHE A 116 -25.41 11.64 7.34
CA PHE A 116 -26.44 10.80 6.71
C PHE A 116 -27.17 9.93 7.74
N PHE A 117 -26.44 9.22 8.61
CA PHE A 117 -27.06 8.39 9.65
C PHE A 117 -27.88 9.22 10.63
N LEU A 118 -27.37 10.38 11.05
CA LEU A 118 -28.10 11.31 11.90
C LEU A 118 -29.41 11.77 11.23
N GLN A 119 -29.39 12.06 9.92
CA GLN A 119 -30.59 12.43 9.19
C GLN A 119 -31.62 11.30 9.16
N CYS A 120 -31.18 10.04 8.97
CA CYS A 120 -32.04 8.87 9.01
C CYS A 120 -32.67 8.67 10.39
N ASP A 121 -31.89 8.76 11.47
CA ASP A 121 -32.35 8.56 12.85
C ASP A 121 -33.37 9.62 13.30
N HIS A 122 -33.31 10.81 12.70
CA HIS A 122 -34.21 11.93 13.00
C HIS A 122 -35.37 12.05 11.99
N LEU A 123 -35.46 11.17 11.00
CA LEU A 123 -36.55 11.16 10.03
C LEU A 123 -37.83 10.68 10.70
N LYS A 124 -38.95 11.38 10.46
CA LYS A 124 -40.27 11.00 10.99
C LYS A 124 -41.18 10.53 9.85
N SER A 125 -42.13 9.67 10.17
CA SER A 125 -43.04 9.07 9.18
C SER A 125 -43.87 10.08 8.36
N GLY A 126 -44.10 11.29 8.88
CA GLY A 126 -44.79 12.38 8.18
C GLY A 126 -43.91 13.25 7.28
N GLU A 127 -42.59 13.03 7.24
CA GLU A 127 -41.63 13.92 6.59
C GLU A 127 -41.23 13.47 5.17
N LEU A 128 -42.20 13.26 4.28
CA LEU A 128 -41.96 12.73 2.93
C LEU A 128 -40.91 13.53 2.13
N LYS A 129 -40.98 14.88 2.13
CA LYS A 129 -39.99 15.73 1.43
C LYS A 129 -38.57 15.58 1.97
N ARG A 130 -38.44 15.29 3.26
CA ARG A 130 -37.14 15.06 3.90
C ARG A 130 -36.61 13.68 3.55
N ALA A 131 -37.48 12.66 3.52
CA ALA A 131 -37.15 11.33 3.03
C ALA A 131 -36.59 11.39 1.60
N GLU A 132 -37.24 12.13 0.70
CA GLU A 132 -36.75 12.34 -0.68
C GLU A 132 -35.35 12.95 -0.73
N THR A 133 -35.13 14.01 0.06
CA THR A 133 -33.81 14.66 0.16
C THR A 133 -32.75 13.67 0.65
N ILE A 134 -33.05 12.87 1.68
CA ILE A 134 -32.14 11.87 2.24
C ILE A 134 -31.84 10.76 1.21
N LEU A 135 -32.84 10.30 0.46
CA LEU A 135 -32.65 9.31 -0.60
C LEU A 135 -31.69 9.84 -1.67
N HIS A 136 -31.85 11.09 -2.08
CA HIS A 136 -30.97 11.71 -3.08
C HIS A 136 -29.54 11.89 -2.56
N THR A 137 -29.36 12.54 -1.41
CA THR A 137 -28.03 12.81 -0.85
C THR A 137 -27.31 11.54 -0.43
N GLY A 138 -28.03 10.59 0.18
CA GLY A 138 -27.50 9.30 0.56
C GLY A 138 -27.14 8.44 -0.65
N GLY A 139 -27.91 8.50 -1.74
CA GLY A 139 -27.59 7.85 -3.00
C GLY A 139 -26.26 8.34 -3.60
N VAL A 140 -26.04 9.66 -3.60
CA VAL A 140 -24.77 10.26 -4.03
C VAL A 140 -23.61 9.80 -3.14
N LEU A 141 -23.81 9.78 -1.82
CA LEU A 141 -22.80 9.29 -0.87
C LEU A 141 -22.47 7.81 -1.07
N ALA A 142 -23.49 6.96 -1.27
CA ALA A 142 -23.33 5.54 -1.55
C ALA A 142 -22.56 5.31 -2.85
N ALA A 143 -22.90 6.04 -3.93
CA ALA A 143 -22.19 5.96 -5.20
C ALA A 143 -20.71 6.36 -5.06
N ARG A 144 -20.41 7.42 -4.29
CA ARG A 144 -19.03 7.84 -4.03
C ARG A 144 -18.24 6.78 -3.27
N LEU A 145 -18.84 6.19 -2.23
CA LEU A 145 -18.23 5.10 -1.46
C LEU A 145 -18.03 3.84 -2.30
N ALA A 146 -19.02 3.46 -3.11
CA ALA A 146 -18.92 2.34 -4.03
C ALA A 146 -17.75 2.51 -5.00
N GLY A 147 -17.59 3.70 -5.60
CA GLY A 147 -16.49 4.03 -6.49
C GLY A 147 -15.09 3.98 -5.84
N MET A 148 -15.00 4.03 -4.51
CA MET A 148 -13.74 3.90 -3.77
C MET A 148 -13.43 2.45 -3.36
N THR A 149 -14.39 1.52 -3.44
CA THR A 149 -14.26 0.15 -2.90
C THR A 149 -13.05 -0.59 -3.47
N ASP A 150 -12.88 -0.59 -4.79
CA ASP A 150 -11.74 -1.23 -5.45
C ASP A 150 -10.40 -0.64 -5.05
N VAL A 151 -10.36 0.68 -4.85
CA VAL A 151 -9.13 1.39 -4.46
C VAL A 151 -8.75 1.00 -3.03
N LEU A 152 -9.71 0.93 -2.12
CA LEU A 152 -9.48 0.54 -0.73
C LEU A 152 -9.01 -0.91 -0.62
N ILE A 153 -9.64 -1.83 -1.36
CA ILE A 153 -9.25 -3.25 -1.41
C ILE A 153 -7.84 -3.39 -2.01
N ARG A 154 -7.56 -2.69 -3.11
CA ARG A 154 -6.24 -2.73 -3.76
C ARG A 154 -5.14 -2.14 -2.88
N ASP A 155 -5.41 -1.06 -2.15
CA ASP A 155 -4.45 -0.49 -1.22
C ASP A 155 -4.15 -1.45 -0.06
N TYR A 156 -5.19 -2.06 0.52
CA TYR A 156 -5.04 -3.09 1.55
C TYR A 156 -4.13 -4.23 1.09
N LEU A 157 -4.42 -4.81 -0.08
CA LEU A 157 -3.63 -5.90 -0.66
C LEU A 157 -2.22 -5.43 -1.07
N GLY A 158 -2.08 -4.19 -1.56
CA GLY A 158 -0.79 -3.58 -1.89
C GLY A 158 0.15 -3.45 -0.69
N ASN A 159 -0.40 -3.39 0.52
CA ASN A 159 0.34 -3.31 1.77
C ASN A 159 0.71 -4.68 2.38
N VAL A 160 0.33 -5.80 1.73
CA VAL A 160 0.83 -7.13 2.10
C VAL A 160 2.35 -7.13 2.01
N ARG A 161 3.04 -7.63 3.04
CA ARG A 161 4.50 -7.71 3.04
C ARG A 161 4.94 -9.01 2.41
N VAL A 162 5.79 -8.90 1.40
CA VAL A 162 6.41 -10.00 0.66
C VAL A 162 7.85 -10.14 1.12
N THR A 163 8.17 -11.24 1.78
CA THR A 163 9.54 -11.56 2.19
C THR A 163 10.19 -12.49 1.19
N MET A 164 11.31 -12.05 0.63
CA MET A 164 12.19 -12.79 -0.28
C MET A 164 13.57 -12.97 0.38
N SER A 165 14.46 -13.73 -0.24
CA SER A 165 15.84 -13.89 0.22
C SER A 165 16.62 -12.57 0.33
N SER A 166 16.28 -11.58 -0.51
CA SER A 166 16.91 -10.26 -0.55
C SER A 166 16.36 -9.27 0.48
N GLY A 167 15.21 -9.55 1.11
CA GLY A 167 14.57 -8.65 2.05
C GLY A 167 13.05 -8.70 2.02
N THR A 168 12.41 -7.77 2.73
CA THR A 168 10.95 -7.64 2.78
C THR A 168 10.52 -6.34 2.13
N ILE A 169 9.56 -6.42 1.20
CA ILE A 169 8.97 -5.27 0.50
C ILE A 169 7.45 -5.35 0.54
N SER A 170 6.74 -4.27 0.22
CA SER A 170 5.28 -4.33 0.06
C SER A 170 4.90 -5.03 -1.25
N TYR A 171 3.68 -5.56 -1.32
CA TYR A 171 3.17 -6.21 -2.51
C TYR A 171 3.05 -5.23 -3.68
N LYS A 172 2.71 -3.97 -3.42
CA LYS A 172 2.74 -2.89 -4.41
C LYS A 172 4.16 -2.68 -4.99
N GLN A 173 5.19 -2.73 -4.15
CA GLN A 173 6.59 -2.66 -4.60
C GLN A 173 6.98 -3.91 -5.39
N TYR A 174 6.55 -5.09 -4.94
CA TYR A 174 6.77 -6.35 -5.65
C TYR A 174 6.12 -6.35 -7.04
N GLN A 175 4.89 -5.84 -7.15
CA GLN A 175 4.19 -5.67 -8.43
C GLN A 175 4.93 -4.70 -9.36
N ALA A 176 5.57 -3.66 -8.82
CA ALA A 176 6.37 -2.70 -9.57
C ALA A 176 7.75 -3.24 -10.02
N LEU A 177 8.21 -4.39 -9.49
CA LEU A 177 9.41 -5.04 -10.00
C LEU A 177 9.17 -5.45 -11.46
N GLY A 178 10.10 -5.09 -12.35
CA GLY A 178 10.06 -5.53 -13.74
C GLY A 178 10.00 -7.06 -13.81
N PRO A 179 9.26 -7.65 -14.78
CA PRO A 179 9.12 -9.11 -14.90
C PRO A 179 10.45 -9.87 -14.95
N ASP A 180 11.50 -9.20 -15.45
CA ASP A 180 12.83 -9.76 -15.62
C ASP A 180 13.82 -9.40 -14.51
N SER A 181 13.35 -8.76 -13.42
CA SER A 181 14.23 -8.43 -12.30
C SER A 181 14.80 -9.69 -11.67
N HIS A 182 16.03 -9.58 -11.15
CA HIS A 182 16.69 -10.69 -10.46
C HIS A 182 15.85 -11.17 -9.27
N GLU A 183 15.22 -10.23 -8.55
CA GLU A 183 14.36 -10.50 -7.41
C GLU A 183 13.13 -11.33 -7.79
N ARG A 184 12.48 -11.09 -8.94
CA ARG A 184 11.34 -11.91 -9.36
C ARG A 184 11.75 -13.29 -9.89
N ARG A 185 12.82 -13.34 -10.69
CA ARG A 185 13.29 -14.59 -11.31
C ARG A 185 13.94 -15.55 -10.32
N TRP A 186 14.66 -15.02 -9.34
CA TRP A 186 15.52 -15.81 -8.44
C TRP A 186 15.19 -15.62 -6.96
N GLY A 187 14.51 -14.53 -6.58
CA GLY A 187 14.06 -14.29 -5.22
C GLY A 187 12.78 -15.06 -4.91
N LYS A 188 12.92 -16.30 -4.42
CA LYS A 188 11.78 -17.09 -3.96
C LYS A 188 11.06 -16.35 -2.82
N VAL A 189 9.76 -16.11 -2.97
CA VAL A 189 8.91 -15.62 -1.88
C VAL A 189 8.82 -16.71 -0.80
N THR A 190 9.16 -16.33 0.43
CA THR A 190 9.24 -17.23 1.59
C THR A 190 8.18 -16.96 2.65
N VAL A 191 7.66 -15.72 2.75
CA VAL A 191 6.59 -15.34 3.68
C VAL A 191 5.71 -14.25 3.06
N LEU A 192 4.39 -14.41 3.19
CA LEU A 192 3.40 -13.36 2.95
C LEU A 192 2.75 -12.97 4.29
N THR A 193 2.88 -11.70 4.65
CA THR A 193 2.30 -11.14 5.89
C THR A 193 1.25 -10.10 5.53
N TYR A 194 0.00 -10.42 5.86
CA TYR A 194 -1.14 -9.53 5.63
C TYR A 194 -1.26 -8.53 6.76
N PRO A 195 -1.53 -7.24 6.48
CA PRO A 195 -1.95 -6.31 7.51
C PRO A 195 -3.30 -6.74 8.08
N ASP A 196 -3.53 -6.44 9.36
CA ASP A 196 -4.81 -6.67 10.01
C ASP A 196 -5.89 -5.79 9.36
N LEU A 197 -6.89 -6.43 8.73
CA LEU A 197 -7.97 -5.72 8.05
C LEU A 197 -8.72 -4.78 9.00
N LEU A 198 -8.80 -5.12 10.29
CA LEU A 198 -9.53 -4.34 11.28
C LEU A 198 -8.95 -2.94 11.52
N THR A 199 -7.68 -2.71 11.18
CA THR A 199 -7.05 -1.39 11.29
C THR A 199 -7.16 -0.57 10.00
N THR A 200 -7.82 -1.08 8.97
CA THR A 200 -7.79 -0.52 7.61
C THR A 200 -9.07 0.23 7.27
N GLN A 201 -9.00 1.02 6.19
CA GLN A 201 -10.16 1.75 5.67
C GLN A 201 -11.22 0.81 5.07
N VAL A 202 -10.84 -0.40 4.63
CA VAL A 202 -11.78 -1.43 4.13
C VAL A 202 -12.82 -1.77 5.22
N LYS A 203 -12.37 -2.06 6.44
CA LYS A 203 -13.25 -2.35 7.59
C LYS A 203 -14.15 -1.17 7.96
N ARG A 204 -13.72 0.07 7.70
CA ARG A 204 -14.49 1.26 8.05
C ARG A 204 -15.57 1.58 7.01
N PHE A 205 -15.20 1.57 5.73
CA PHE A 205 -16.08 2.08 4.67
C PHE A 205 -16.98 1.03 4.03
N ILE A 206 -16.58 -0.23 3.90
CA ILE A 206 -17.45 -1.25 3.28
C ILE A 206 -18.70 -1.53 4.15
N PRO A 207 -18.58 -1.73 5.48
CA PRO A 207 -19.77 -1.87 6.32
C PRO A 207 -20.63 -0.60 6.33
N ALA A 208 -20.02 0.59 6.32
CA ALA A 208 -20.77 1.84 6.24
C ALA A 208 -21.56 1.96 4.93
N LEU A 209 -20.95 1.63 3.78
CA LEU A 209 -21.62 1.58 2.49
C LEU A 209 -22.80 0.59 2.51
N THR A 210 -22.59 -0.61 3.06
CA THR A 210 -23.63 -1.64 3.18
C THR A 210 -24.81 -1.13 3.99
N GLU A 211 -24.55 -0.47 5.12
CA GLU A 211 -25.59 0.09 5.98
C GLU A 211 -26.28 1.30 5.33
N ILE A 212 -25.55 2.16 4.60
CA ILE A 212 -26.16 3.27 3.84
C ILE A 212 -27.14 2.71 2.80
N ILE A 213 -26.72 1.72 2.00
CA ILE A 213 -27.57 1.07 0.99
C ILE A 213 -28.82 0.45 1.66
N ASN A 214 -28.65 -0.20 2.81
CA ASN A 214 -29.76 -0.74 3.59
C ASN A 214 -30.72 0.35 4.09
N ARG A 215 -30.21 1.47 4.63
CA ARG A 215 -31.04 2.60 5.09
C ARG A 215 -31.81 3.26 3.96
N LEU A 216 -31.17 3.43 2.79
CA LEU A 216 -31.84 3.91 1.59
C LEU A 216 -32.98 2.99 1.20
N ASN A 217 -32.78 1.67 1.23
CA ASN A 217 -33.84 0.70 0.96
C ASN A 217 -34.98 0.76 1.97
N ILE A 218 -34.68 0.86 3.27
CA ILE A 218 -35.71 0.98 4.31
C ILE A 218 -36.56 2.24 4.10
N ILE A 219 -35.93 3.39 3.80
CA ILE A 219 -36.63 4.64 3.51
C ILE A 219 -37.48 4.49 2.24
N SER A 220 -36.92 3.91 1.18
CA SER A 220 -37.63 3.66 -0.08
C SER A 220 -38.89 2.81 0.13
N VAL A 221 -38.75 1.68 0.84
CA VAL A 221 -39.88 0.79 1.14
C VAL A 221 -40.93 1.50 2.00
N CYS A 222 -40.50 2.18 3.07
CA CYS A 222 -41.44 2.79 4.01
C CYS A 222 -42.19 4.00 3.43
N PHE A 223 -41.56 4.81 2.58
CA PHE A 223 -42.15 6.05 2.06
C PHE A 223 -42.70 5.92 0.64
N TYR A 224 -42.17 5.00 -0.16
CA TYR A 224 -42.47 4.87 -1.60
C TYR A 224 -42.96 3.47 -1.98
N HIS A 225 -42.98 2.50 -1.07
CA HIS A 225 -43.47 1.12 -1.29
C HIS A 225 -42.72 0.39 -2.42
N GLU A 226 -41.45 0.73 -2.62
CA GLU A 226 -40.59 0.15 -3.63
C GLU A 226 -39.18 -0.08 -3.08
N LEU A 227 -38.48 -1.07 -3.65
CA LEU A 227 -37.05 -1.23 -3.38
C LEU A 227 -36.29 -0.03 -3.91
N TYR A 228 -35.24 0.36 -3.19
CA TYR A 228 -34.37 1.43 -3.66
C TYR A 228 -33.72 1.06 -4.99
N MET A 229 -33.69 2.01 -5.94
CA MET A 229 -33.14 1.78 -7.27
C MET A 229 -31.69 1.29 -7.19
N GLY A 230 -31.41 0.14 -7.82
CA GLY A 230 -30.07 -0.47 -7.83
C GLY A 230 -29.64 -1.11 -6.50
N TYR A 231 -30.56 -1.34 -5.55
CA TYR A 231 -30.26 -1.98 -4.26
C TYR A 231 -29.59 -3.36 -4.43
N GLN A 232 -30.25 -4.28 -5.14
CA GLN A 232 -29.73 -5.64 -5.38
C GLN A 232 -28.44 -5.63 -6.20
N ASP A 233 -28.37 -4.81 -7.25
CA ASP A 233 -27.18 -4.68 -8.10
C ASP A 233 -25.97 -4.18 -7.30
N SER A 234 -26.16 -3.16 -6.46
CA SER A 234 -25.11 -2.57 -5.63
C SER A 234 -24.59 -3.56 -4.59
N LEU A 235 -25.49 -4.28 -3.93
CA LEU A 235 -25.13 -5.33 -2.98
C LEU A 235 -24.42 -6.50 -3.66
N SER A 236 -24.90 -6.93 -4.83
CA SER A 236 -24.28 -8.02 -5.61
C SER A 236 -22.88 -7.67 -6.09
N ALA A 237 -22.68 -6.43 -6.56
CA ALA A 237 -21.37 -5.92 -6.94
C ALA A 237 -20.43 -5.89 -5.72
N LEU A 238 -20.86 -5.33 -4.60
CA LEU A 238 -20.06 -5.26 -3.37
C LEU A 238 -19.68 -6.65 -2.85
N ARG A 239 -20.61 -7.60 -2.89
CA ARG A 239 -20.37 -9.01 -2.58
C ARG A 239 -19.30 -9.61 -3.50
N ALA A 240 -19.34 -9.32 -4.81
CA ALA A 240 -18.33 -9.81 -5.75
C ALA A 240 -16.92 -9.28 -5.42
N HIS A 241 -16.80 -7.99 -5.08
CA HIS A 241 -15.52 -7.41 -4.64
C HIS A 241 -15.00 -8.05 -3.34
N LEU A 242 -15.88 -8.31 -2.37
CA LEU A 242 -15.51 -9.00 -1.13
C LEU A 242 -15.08 -10.45 -1.37
N LYS A 243 -15.73 -11.16 -2.29
CA LYS A 243 -15.29 -12.51 -2.70
C LYS A 243 -13.92 -12.51 -3.35
N GLN A 244 -13.59 -11.51 -4.17
CA GLN A 244 -12.24 -11.35 -4.73
C GLN A 244 -11.20 -11.07 -3.64
N LEU A 245 -11.54 -10.25 -2.65
CA LEU A 245 -10.66 -10.03 -1.49
C LEU A 245 -10.47 -11.31 -0.69
N LEU A 246 -11.55 -12.06 -0.40
CA LEU A 246 -11.49 -13.34 0.29
C LEU A 246 -10.57 -14.33 -0.44
N ASP A 247 -10.67 -14.39 -1.77
CA ASP A 247 -9.84 -15.25 -2.62
C ASP A 247 -8.35 -14.94 -2.42
N GLN A 248 -7.96 -13.68 -2.41
CA GLN A 248 -6.56 -13.30 -2.20
C GLN A 248 -6.07 -13.45 -0.75
N LEU A 249 -6.98 -13.48 0.23
CA LEU A 249 -6.64 -13.79 1.62
C LEU A 249 -6.44 -15.29 1.84
N VAL A 250 -7.24 -16.12 1.16
CA VAL A 250 -7.24 -17.59 1.32
C VAL A 250 -6.22 -18.27 0.40
N ASN A 251 -6.10 -17.83 -0.84
CA ASN A 251 -5.22 -18.45 -1.85
C ASN A 251 -3.89 -17.70 -2.03
N GLY A 252 -3.69 -16.61 -1.30
CA GLY A 252 -2.50 -15.78 -1.43
C GLY A 252 -2.64 -14.70 -2.51
N VAL A 253 -1.89 -13.60 -2.36
CA VAL A 253 -1.72 -12.63 -3.45
C VAL A 253 -0.88 -13.24 -4.58
N PRO A 254 -1.15 -12.93 -5.87
CA PRO A 254 -0.39 -13.51 -6.97
C PRO A 254 1.11 -13.22 -6.90
N VAL A 255 1.93 -14.28 -6.81
CA VAL A 255 3.40 -14.23 -6.81
C VAL A 255 3.97 -15.30 -7.76
N ASP A 256 5.20 -15.12 -8.23
CA ASP A 256 5.83 -15.99 -9.24
C ASP A 256 6.15 -17.42 -8.75
N ASN A 257 5.82 -17.76 -7.50
CA ASN A 257 6.00 -19.08 -6.90
C ASN A 257 4.64 -19.75 -6.59
N ARG A 258 4.18 -20.64 -7.50
CA ARG A 258 2.86 -21.29 -7.45
C ARG A 258 2.61 -22.21 -6.24
N GLU A 259 3.65 -22.63 -5.53
CA GLU A 259 3.53 -23.55 -4.38
C GLU A 259 3.41 -22.83 -3.02
N PHE A 260 3.29 -21.50 -3.03
CA PHE A 260 3.42 -20.68 -1.83
C PHE A 260 2.07 -20.14 -1.34
N ASP A 261 1.87 -20.22 -0.02
CA ASP A 261 0.74 -19.69 0.76
C ASP A 261 -0.53 -20.56 0.86
N ASP A 262 -0.37 -21.83 1.25
CA ASP A 262 -1.51 -22.66 1.66
C ASP A 262 -2.07 -22.16 3.01
N TYR A 263 -3.06 -21.26 2.95
CA TYR A 263 -3.80 -20.78 4.14
C TYR A 263 -4.25 -21.95 5.02
N ALA A 264 -4.61 -23.09 4.42
CA ALA A 264 -5.01 -24.28 5.17
C ALA A 264 -3.88 -24.74 6.11
N GLN A 265 -2.62 -24.72 5.67
CA GLN A 265 -1.46 -25.13 6.49
C GLN A 265 -1.08 -24.11 7.56
N ARG A 266 -1.41 -22.83 7.35
CA ARG A 266 -1.09 -21.75 8.30
C ARG A 266 -2.10 -21.66 9.43
N VAL A 267 -3.37 -21.91 9.11
CA VAL A 267 -4.50 -21.67 10.02
C VAL A 267 -4.97 -22.97 10.67
N PHE A 268 -5.05 -24.05 9.90
CA PHE A 268 -5.61 -25.31 10.37
C PHE A 268 -4.49 -26.23 10.85
N GLY A 269 -4.57 -26.58 12.14
CA GLY A 269 -3.66 -27.53 12.76
C GLY A 269 -4.41 -28.43 13.72
N LYS A 270 -3.84 -29.59 13.97
CA LYS A 270 -4.28 -30.49 15.03
C LYS A 270 -3.25 -30.47 16.17
N ASP A 271 -3.72 -30.47 17.42
CA ASP A 271 -2.87 -30.61 18.59
C ASP A 271 -2.26 -32.02 18.65
N ASP A 272 -1.39 -32.26 19.62
CA ASP A 272 -0.75 -33.57 19.84
C ASP A 272 -1.77 -34.69 20.14
N GLN A 273 -3.01 -34.32 20.44
CA GLN A 273 -4.15 -35.22 20.68
C GLN A 273 -5.06 -35.35 19.43
N ARG A 274 -4.61 -34.88 18.27
CA ARG A 274 -5.34 -34.85 16.98
C ARG A 274 -6.63 -34.03 16.99
N ARG A 275 -6.84 -33.16 17.98
CA ARG A 275 -7.98 -32.25 18.06
C ARG A 275 -7.66 -30.96 17.31
N TRP A 276 -8.66 -30.34 16.70
CA TRP A 276 -8.48 -29.05 16.03
C TRP A 276 -8.07 -27.99 17.06
N ILE A 277 -7.02 -27.22 16.74
CA ILE A 277 -6.46 -26.23 17.66
C ILE A 277 -7.37 -25.00 17.79
N HIS A 278 -8.22 -24.70 16.79
CA HIS A 278 -9.13 -23.55 16.80
C HIS A 278 -10.47 -23.78 16.07
N ASP A 279 -11.45 -22.94 16.40
CA ASP A 279 -12.66 -22.67 15.61
C ASP A 279 -12.23 -21.94 14.34
N ASN A 280 -12.36 -22.58 13.19
CA ASN A 280 -11.43 -22.41 12.08
C ASN A 280 -12.07 -21.86 10.78
N GLU A 281 -13.28 -21.29 10.88
CA GLU A 281 -14.08 -20.82 9.73
C GLU A 281 -14.24 -21.88 8.62
N ALA A 282 -13.89 -23.16 8.85
CA ALA A 282 -13.86 -24.20 7.82
C ALA A 282 -15.21 -24.34 7.12
N ASP A 283 -16.27 -24.39 7.92
CA ASP A 283 -17.62 -24.64 7.42
C ASP A 283 -18.09 -23.46 6.56
N ARG A 284 -17.83 -22.21 6.99
CA ARG A 284 -18.14 -21.00 6.21
C ARG A 284 -17.28 -20.88 4.96
N LEU A 285 -15.99 -21.19 5.05
CA LEU A 285 -15.10 -21.25 3.89
C LEU A 285 -15.51 -22.34 2.90
N ALA A 286 -16.06 -23.47 3.39
CA ALA A 286 -16.52 -24.57 2.54
C ALA A 286 -17.71 -24.19 1.66
N GLU A 287 -18.49 -23.16 2.03
CA GLU A 287 -19.54 -22.58 1.18
C GLU A 287 -18.98 -21.88 -0.07
N HIS A 288 -17.70 -21.52 -0.06
CA HIS A 288 -17.02 -20.85 -1.16
C HIS A 288 -15.92 -21.70 -1.80
N TYR A 289 -15.33 -22.62 -1.04
CA TYR A 289 -14.15 -23.38 -1.42
C TYR A 289 -14.25 -24.84 -0.91
N GLU A 290 -14.51 -25.79 -1.81
CA GLU A 290 -14.67 -27.21 -1.44
C GLU A 290 -13.45 -27.79 -0.69
N THR A 291 -12.25 -27.27 -0.97
CA THR A 291 -10.99 -27.67 -0.33
C THR A 291 -10.99 -27.49 1.19
N PHE A 292 -11.84 -26.62 1.74
CA PHE A 292 -11.99 -26.36 3.17
C PHE A 292 -13.07 -27.20 3.83
N SER A 293 -13.72 -28.11 3.11
CA SER A 293 -14.65 -29.07 3.73
C SER A 293 -13.94 -29.90 4.80
N ARG A 294 -14.68 -30.28 5.85
CA ARG A 294 -14.13 -31.10 6.96
C ARG A 294 -13.47 -32.39 6.48
N ASN A 295 -13.99 -33.00 5.41
CA ASN A 295 -13.42 -34.20 4.80
C ASN A 295 -12.07 -33.91 4.15
N ASN A 296 -11.99 -32.84 3.35
CA ASN A 296 -10.76 -32.46 2.65
C ASN A 296 -9.68 -31.97 3.63
N LEU A 297 -10.04 -31.18 4.63
CA LEU A 297 -9.13 -30.79 5.70
C LEU A 297 -8.72 -31.99 6.55
N GLY A 298 -9.65 -32.90 6.87
CA GLY A 298 -9.39 -34.10 7.66
C GLY A 298 -8.38 -35.06 7.03
N ALA A 299 -8.37 -35.12 5.69
CA ALA A 299 -7.45 -35.93 4.89
C ALA A 299 -6.07 -35.29 4.68
N ARG A 300 -5.90 -33.98 4.96
CA ARG A 300 -4.61 -33.30 4.81
C ARG A 300 -3.67 -33.59 5.98
N ASN A 301 -2.39 -33.76 5.66
CA ASN A 301 -1.32 -33.80 6.63
C ASN A 301 -0.88 -32.36 6.94
N PHE A 302 -1.23 -31.86 8.13
CA PHE A 302 -0.76 -30.57 8.62
C PHE A 302 0.57 -30.74 9.36
N ARG A 303 1.49 -29.79 9.14
CA ARG A 303 2.70 -29.71 9.96
C ARG A 303 2.33 -29.22 11.37
N GLN A 304 3.09 -29.63 12.39
CA GLN A 304 2.91 -29.11 13.75
C GLN A 304 3.17 -27.60 13.74
N ILE A 305 2.14 -26.80 14.06
CA ILE A 305 2.15 -25.36 13.83
C ILE A 305 2.81 -24.63 15.00
N SER A 306 3.81 -23.80 14.72
CA SER A 306 4.19 -22.68 15.59
C SER A 306 3.48 -21.41 15.09
N TYR A 307 2.34 -21.07 15.67
CA TYR A 307 1.52 -19.96 15.20
C TYR A 307 2.26 -18.63 15.35
N ARG A 308 2.43 -17.89 14.24
CA ARG A 308 2.97 -16.53 14.29
C ARG A 308 1.83 -15.55 14.55
N PRO A 309 2.07 -14.43 15.26
CA PRO A 309 1.05 -13.38 15.43
C PRO A 309 0.39 -12.93 14.11
N SER A 310 1.17 -12.86 13.02
CA SER A 310 0.69 -12.53 11.67
C SER A 310 -0.37 -13.49 11.12
N ASP A 311 -0.36 -14.76 11.54
CA ASP A 311 -1.35 -15.74 11.09
C ASP A 311 -2.70 -15.48 11.77
N ARG A 312 -2.70 -14.93 13.00
CA ARG A 312 -3.92 -14.53 13.70
C ARG A 312 -4.57 -13.30 13.05
N ASP A 313 -3.77 -12.35 12.59
CA ASP A 313 -4.27 -11.16 11.88
C ASP A 313 -4.94 -11.55 10.56
N LEU A 314 -4.37 -12.52 9.84
CA LEU A 314 -4.96 -13.09 8.63
C LEU A 314 -6.28 -13.82 8.91
N VAL A 315 -6.34 -14.66 9.96
CA VAL A 315 -7.59 -15.34 10.38
C VAL A 315 -8.69 -14.32 10.72
N ARG A 316 -8.36 -13.29 11.48
CA ARG A 316 -9.29 -12.20 11.81
C ARG A 316 -9.78 -11.48 10.56
N SER A 317 -8.88 -11.21 9.61
CA SER A 317 -9.21 -10.56 8.35
C SER A 317 -10.18 -11.41 7.51
N VAL A 318 -9.93 -12.71 7.40
CA VAL A 318 -10.83 -13.65 6.72
C VAL A 318 -12.21 -13.70 7.39
N ARG A 319 -12.26 -13.87 8.72
CA ARG A 319 -13.51 -13.86 9.48
C ARG A 319 -14.31 -12.58 9.22
N GLU A 320 -13.65 -11.44 9.20
CA GLU A 320 -14.29 -10.16 9.01
C GLU A 320 -14.85 -9.99 7.58
N VAL A 321 -14.12 -10.45 6.55
CA VAL A 321 -14.63 -10.47 5.18
C VAL A 321 -15.84 -11.39 5.05
N LEU A 322 -15.79 -12.59 5.64
CA LEU A 322 -16.94 -13.51 5.69
C LEU A 322 -18.15 -12.86 6.38
N ASN A 323 -17.95 -12.14 7.51
CA ASN A 323 -19.05 -11.44 8.19
C ASN A 323 -19.70 -10.38 7.29
N MET A 324 -18.91 -9.66 6.49
CA MET A 324 -19.43 -8.70 5.52
C MET A 324 -20.22 -9.40 4.40
N ILE A 325 -19.72 -10.53 3.89
CA ILE A 325 -20.41 -11.35 2.86
C ILE A 325 -21.72 -11.95 3.40
N ASP A 326 -21.75 -12.39 4.66
CA ASP A 326 -22.98 -12.91 5.27
C ASP A 326 -24.01 -11.79 5.49
N SER A 327 -23.56 -10.60 5.87
CA SER A 327 -24.43 -9.42 6.04
C SER A 327 -25.05 -9.02 4.69
N ILE A 328 -24.18 -8.86 3.69
CA ILE A 328 -24.39 -9.20 2.28
C ILE A 328 -25.64 -10.01 1.90
N ASP A 329 -25.46 -11.31 2.01
CA ASP A 329 -26.38 -12.36 1.57
C ASP A 329 -27.70 -12.28 2.34
N ASN A 330 -27.67 -11.94 3.63
CA ASN A 330 -28.88 -11.69 4.42
C ASN A 330 -29.71 -10.51 3.89
N LEU A 331 -29.08 -9.44 3.42
CA LEU A 331 -29.79 -8.29 2.85
C LEU A 331 -30.37 -8.62 1.46
N LEU A 332 -29.65 -9.40 0.65
CA LEU A 332 -30.14 -9.88 -0.63
C LEU A 332 -31.35 -10.80 -0.47
N LEU A 333 -31.30 -11.77 0.46
CA LEU A 333 -32.45 -12.64 0.78
C LEU A 333 -33.67 -11.83 1.23
N ARG A 334 -33.49 -10.80 2.07
CA ARG A 334 -34.58 -9.90 2.45
C ARG A 334 -35.15 -9.13 1.25
N ALA A 335 -34.33 -8.75 0.28
CA ALA A 335 -34.79 -8.11 -0.93
C ALA A 335 -35.71 -9.05 -1.73
N GLU A 336 -35.28 -10.30 -1.91
CA GLU A 336 -36.06 -11.35 -2.59
C GLU A 336 -37.38 -11.61 -1.84
N ASP A 337 -37.34 -11.71 -0.52
CA ASP A 337 -38.55 -11.88 0.32
C ASP A 337 -39.53 -10.71 0.17
N LEU A 338 -39.03 -9.47 0.03
CA LEU A 338 -39.88 -8.29 -0.17
C LEU A 338 -40.50 -8.24 -1.58
N GLU A 339 -39.75 -8.63 -2.61
CA GLU A 339 -40.27 -8.74 -3.98
C GLU A 339 -41.33 -9.85 -4.10
N ASN A 340 -41.08 -10.99 -3.47
CA ASN A 340 -41.99 -12.14 -3.46
C ASN A 340 -43.18 -11.93 -2.52
N GLY A 341 -42.94 -11.29 -1.38
CA GLY A 341 -43.90 -11.03 -0.30
C GLY A 341 -44.55 -9.67 -0.44
N SER A 342 -45.22 -9.42 -1.57
CA SER A 342 -46.19 -8.33 -1.78
C SER A 342 -45.95 -7.07 -0.92
N LEU A 343 -44.94 -6.26 -1.30
CA LEU A 343 -44.80 -4.83 -0.90
C LEU A 343 -46.09 -3.98 -1.10
N LEU A 344 -47.12 -4.57 -1.70
CA LEU A 344 -48.45 -4.01 -1.95
C LEU A 344 -49.35 -3.93 -0.70
N ASP A 345 -49.00 -4.58 0.42
CA ASP A 345 -49.74 -4.40 1.67
C ASP A 345 -49.41 -3.05 2.33
N THR A 346 -50.10 -2.01 1.86
CA THR A 346 -49.95 -0.63 2.33
C THR A 346 -50.15 -0.46 3.83
N GLU A 347 -50.93 -1.32 4.49
CA GLU A 347 -51.18 -1.20 5.93
C GLU A 347 -50.01 -1.74 6.76
N SER A 348 -49.45 -2.88 6.34
CA SER A 348 -48.20 -3.42 6.91
C SER A 348 -47.02 -2.47 6.72
N VAL A 349 -46.89 -1.86 5.54
CA VAL A 349 -45.83 -0.86 5.27
C VAL A 349 -46.04 0.42 6.08
N ALA A 350 -47.28 0.87 6.26
CA ALA A 350 -47.59 2.01 7.12
C ALA A 350 -47.21 1.75 8.59
N LEU A 351 -47.55 0.57 9.12
CA LEU A 351 -47.14 0.13 10.46
C LEU A 351 -45.62 0.04 10.60
N LEU A 352 -44.94 -0.53 9.60
CA LEU A 352 -43.48 -0.59 9.56
C LEU A 352 -42.84 0.81 9.57
N ARG A 353 -43.39 1.73 8.76
CA ARG A 353 -42.94 3.13 8.72
C ARG A 353 -43.11 3.81 10.08
N GLU A 354 -44.24 3.62 10.77
CA GLU A 354 -44.47 4.21 12.09
C GLU A 354 -43.56 3.63 13.17
N ASN A 355 -43.31 2.32 13.13
CA ASN A 355 -42.39 1.66 14.05
C ASN A 355 -40.93 2.08 13.83
N THR A 356 -40.53 2.27 12.57
CA THR A 356 -39.16 2.61 12.19
C THR A 356 -38.87 4.11 12.30
N PHE A 357 -39.85 4.96 11.96
CA PHE A 357 -39.74 6.42 11.93
C PHE A 357 -40.86 7.07 12.75
N PRO A 358 -40.85 6.94 14.09
CA PRO A 358 -41.99 7.34 14.92
C PRO A 358 -42.26 8.85 14.86
N LEU A 359 -43.54 9.24 14.79
CA LEU A 359 -44.00 10.65 14.77
C LEU A 359 -43.58 11.42 16.03
N ARG A 360 -43.49 10.73 17.17
CA ARG A 360 -43.05 11.26 18.45
C ARG A 360 -41.98 10.32 19.01
N GLN A 361 -40.84 10.88 19.41
CA GLN A 361 -39.93 10.14 20.29
C GLN A 361 -40.64 9.97 21.62
N ASN A 362 -41.12 8.75 21.92
CA ASN A 362 -41.45 8.40 23.29
C ASN A 362 -40.13 8.36 24.06
N ARG A 363 -39.68 9.51 24.58
CA ARG A 363 -38.72 9.50 25.68
C ARG A 363 -39.44 8.84 26.84
N PRO A 364 -38.97 7.68 27.36
CA PRO A 364 -39.28 7.38 28.73
C PRO A 364 -38.68 8.53 29.54
N LEU A 365 -39.53 9.33 30.18
CA LEU A 365 -39.08 10.11 31.32
C LEU A 365 -38.58 9.09 32.31
N LEU A 366 -37.26 8.93 32.41
CA LEU A 366 -36.66 8.31 33.59
C LEU A 366 -37.24 9.07 34.79
N PRO A 367 -37.75 8.40 35.83
CA PRO A 367 -38.09 9.07 37.05
C PRO A 367 -36.83 9.80 37.53
N ASP A 368 -36.95 11.09 37.84
CA ASP A 368 -35.93 11.79 38.61
C ASP A 368 -35.84 11.06 39.95
N ASP A 369 -34.86 10.16 40.08
CA ASP A 369 -34.49 9.59 41.37
C ASP A 369 -33.94 10.73 42.23
N LYS A 370 -34.71 11.06 43.27
CA LYS A 370 -34.33 11.95 44.36
C LYS A 370 -33.38 11.26 45.35
#